data_AF-A0A7C4HL02-F1
#
_entry.id   AF-A0A7C4HL02-F1
#
_cell.length_a   1.000
_cell.length_b   1.000
_cell.length_c   1.000
_cell.angle_alpha   90.00
_cell.angle_beta   90.00
_cell.angle_gamma   90.00
#
_symmetry.space_group_name_H-M   'P 1'
#
loop_
_entity.id
_entity.type
_entity.pdbx_description
1 polymer ?
#
loop_
_entity_poly.entity_id
_entity_poly.type
_entity_poly.pdbx_seq_one_letter_code
_entity_poly.pdbx_strand_id
1 'polypeptide(L)'
;MLVSNRKGAFNVIGVFFEENLKWKLYDGETRINGSIKDDHFLKALESGRISFTKGDILEVELQTRQWNTAKGLKTEHEVIKVIRQIKSSQQLPLPFENVK
;
A
#
# COMPACT_ATOMS: atom_id res chain seq x y z
N MET A 1 18.35 1.83 -17.74
CA MET A 1 17.30 1.54 -16.75
C MET A 1 17.50 2.48 -15.59
N LEU A 2 16.45 3.17 -15.17
CA LEU A 2 16.49 4.10 -14.04
C LEU A 2 15.83 3.45 -12.83
N VAL A 3 16.46 3.62 -11.66
CA VAL A 3 15.97 3.11 -10.38
C VAL A 3 16.00 4.26 -9.39
N SER A 4 14.87 4.52 -8.73
CA SER A 4 14.75 5.53 -7.68
C SER A 4 14.12 4.91 -6.44
N ASN A 5 14.62 5.27 -5.27
CA ASN A 5 14.03 4.89 -3.99
C ASN A 5 13.52 6.14 -3.30
N ARG A 6 12.29 6.11 -2.80
CA ARG A 6 11.70 7.22 -2.03
C ARG A 6 10.88 6.71 -0.86
N LYS A 7 10.82 7.49 0.21
CA LYS A 7 9.82 7.30 1.26
C LYS A 7 8.51 7.96 0.85
N GLY A 8 7.39 7.35 1.18
CA GLY A 8 6.07 7.92 0.91
C GLY A 8 4.97 7.27 1.75
N ALA A 9 3.86 7.98 1.88
CA ALA A 9 2.66 7.50 2.55
C ALA A 9 1.60 7.15 1.49
N PHE A 10 1.01 5.96 1.59
CA PHE A 10 0.04 5.47 0.61
C PHE A 10 -1.17 4.88 1.30
N ASN A 11 -2.36 5.28 0.84
CA ASN A 11 -3.60 4.59 1.15
C ASN A 11 -3.62 3.24 0.45
N VAL A 12 -4.00 2.19 1.18
CA VAL A 12 -4.22 0.87 0.60
C VAL A 12 -5.67 0.79 0.10
N ILE A 13 -5.84 0.86 -1.23
CA ILE A 13 -7.17 0.82 -1.86
C ILE A 13 -7.61 -0.63 -2.12
N GLY A 14 -6.66 -1.49 -2.49
CA GLY A 14 -6.94 -2.88 -2.80
C GLY A 14 -5.71 -3.75 -2.57
N VAL A 15 -5.91 -4.79 -1.78
CA VAL A 15 -4.92 -5.82 -1.50
C VAL A 15 -5.24 -7.03 -2.36
N PHE A 16 -4.22 -7.59 -2.98
CA PHE A 16 -4.31 -8.87 -3.64
C PHE A 16 -3.26 -9.78 -3.03
N PHE A 17 -3.71 -10.94 -2.55
CA PHE A 17 -2.87 -11.88 -1.79
C PHE A 17 -2.19 -12.92 -2.69
N GLU A 18 -2.54 -12.97 -3.97
CA GLU A 18 -1.89 -13.85 -4.94
C GLU A 18 -0.51 -13.30 -5.32
N GLU A 19 0.50 -14.17 -5.39
CA GLU A 19 1.92 -13.81 -5.63
C GLU A 19 2.17 -12.94 -6.89
N ASN A 20 1.25 -12.98 -7.86
CA ASN A 20 1.35 -12.24 -9.11
C ASN A 20 0.46 -10.99 -9.20
N LEU A 21 -0.33 -10.70 -8.17
CA LEU A 21 -1.26 -9.57 -8.20
C LEU A 21 -0.67 -8.33 -7.53
N LYS A 22 -0.82 -7.20 -8.22
CA LYS A 22 -0.29 -5.91 -7.76
C LYS A 22 -1.27 -5.20 -6.84
N TRP A 23 -0.78 -4.79 -5.69
CA TRP A 23 -1.49 -3.96 -4.73
C TRP A 23 -1.79 -2.60 -5.34
N LYS A 24 -2.99 -2.08 -5.04
CA LYS A 24 -3.44 -0.76 -5.46
C LYS A 24 -3.19 0.23 -4.33
N LEU A 25 -2.24 1.12 -4.54
CA LEU A 25 -1.81 2.15 -3.60
C LEU A 25 -2.16 3.54 -4.13
N TYR A 26 -2.39 4.49 -3.23
CA TYR A 26 -2.72 5.87 -3.58
C TYR A 26 -2.02 6.87 -2.68
N ASP A 27 -1.22 7.76 -3.26
CA ASP A 27 -0.43 8.76 -2.53
C ASP A 27 -1.15 10.09 -2.28
N GLY A 28 -2.42 10.20 -2.69
CA GLY A 28 -3.19 11.44 -2.63
C GLY A 28 -3.35 12.13 -3.98
N GLU A 29 -2.51 11.82 -4.96
CA GLU A 29 -2.60 12.36 -6.32
C GLU A 29 -2.74 11.26 -7.36
N THR A 30 -1.93 10.21 -7.24
CA THR A 30 -1.77 9.15 -8.22
C THR A 30 -2.08 7.77 -7.63
N ARG A 31 -2.76 6.94 -8.43
CA ARG A 31 -2.94 5.52 -8.13
C ARG A 31 -1.81 4.74 -8.76
N ILE A 32 -1.11 3.96 -7.95
CA ILE A 32 -0.03 3.10 -8.41
C ILE A 32 -0.36 1.64 -8.15
N ASN A 33 0.01 0.79 -9.11
CA ASN A 33 -0.01 -0.66 -8.95
C ASN A 33 1.42 -1.09 -8.62
N GLY A 34 1.62 -1.75 -7.47
CA GLY A 34 2.93 -2.20 -7.03
C GLY A 34 2.89 -3.53 -6.30
N SER A 35 4.03 -4.19 -6.18
CA SER A 35 4.17 -5.40 -5.35
C SER A 35 4.83 -5.06 -4.02
N ILE A 36 4.47 -5.78 -2.96
CA ILE A 36 5.19 -5.72 -1.69
C ILE A 36 6.29 -6.78 -1.71
N LYS A 37 7.51 -6.37 -1.41
CA LYS A 37 8.71 -7.21 -1.31
C LYS A 37 9.27 -7.28 0.12
N ASP A 38 8.53 -6.73 1.09
CA ASP A 38 8.88 -6.80 2.50
C ASP A 38 8.38 -8.14 3.09
N ASP A 39 9.26 -9.13 3.15
CA ASP A 39 8.93 -10.46 3.66
C ASP A 39 8.49 -10.46 5.12
N HIS A 40 9.05 -9.57 5.95
CA HIS A 40 8.65 -9.46 7.36
C HIS A 40 7.21 -8.97 7.45
N PHE A 41 6.88 -7.97 6.64
CA PHE A 41 5.53 -7.46 6.53
C PHE A 41 4.54 -8.51 6.03
N LEU A 42 4.86 -9.23 4.95
CA LEU A 42 4.01 -10.27 4.38
C LEU A 42 3.75 -11.41 5.38
N LYS A 43 4.78 -11.89 6.08
CA LYS A 43 4.63 -12.91 7.13
C LYS A 43 3.77 -12.43 8.30
N ALA A 44 3.90 -11.17 8.71
CA ALA A 44 3.05 -10.61 9.74
C ALA A 44 1.57 -10.55 9.30
N LEU A 45 1.32 -10.30 8.01
CA LEU A 45 -0.02 -10.27 7.44
C LEU A 45 -0.62 -11.68 7.33
N GLU A 46 0.15 -12.65 6.84
CA GLU A 46 -0.25 -14.06 6.74
C GLU A 46 -0.55 -14.68 8.10
N SER A 47 0.25 -14.35 9.12
CA SER A 47 0.02 -14.80 10.50
C SER A 47 -1.14 -14.08 11.20
N GLY A 48 -1.78 -13.09 10.55
CA GLY A 48 -2.85 -12.30 11.14
C GLY A 48 -2.40 -11.32 12.23
N ARG A 49 -1.09 -11.17 12.44
CA ARG A 49 -0.52 -10.24 13.44
C ARG A 49 -0.77 -8.79 13.07
N ILE A 50 -0.85 -8.50 11.77
CA ILE A 50 -1.30 -7.23 11.23
C ILE A 50 -2.50 -7.48 10.32
N SER A 51 -3.41 -6.52 10.29
CA SER A 51 -4.61 -6.54 9.44
C SER A 51 -4.70 -5.26 8.63
N PHE A 52 -5.54 -5.22 7.60
CA PHE A 52 -5.86 -3.99 6.88
C PHE A 52 -7.35 -3.73 6.89
N THR A 53 -7.70 -2.47 7.13
CA THR A 53 -9.05 -1.96 6.85
C THR A 53 -8.97 -0.92 5.74
N LYS A 54 -10.11 -0.71 5.08
CA LYS A 54 -10.22 0.31 4.03
C LYS A 54 -9.89 1.69 4.62
N GLY A 55 -8.94 2.37 4.01
CA GLY A 55 -8.46 3.69 4.45
C GLY A 55 -7.21 3.65 5.33
N ASP A 56 -6.67 2.47 5.64
CA ASP A 56 -5.36 2.37 6.28
C ASP A 56 -4.28 2.99 5.38
N ILE A 57 -3.35 3.71 6.01
CA ILE A 57 -2.21 4.35 5.35
C ILE A 57 -0.94 3.58 5.72
N LEU A 58 -0.10 3.35 4.72
CA LEU A 58 1.23 2.77 4.87
C LEU A 58 2.30 3.80 4.56
N GLU A 59 3.19 4.05 5.50
CA GLU A 59 4.47 4.67 5.24
C GLU A 59 5.45 3.59 4.77
N VAL A 60 6.02 3.77 3.58
CA VAL A 60 6.83 2.75 2.92
C VAL A 60 8.07 3.34 2.27
N GLU A 61 9.07 2.48 2.06
CA GLU A 61 10.15 2.69 1.10
C GLU A 61 9.73 2.11 -0.24
N LEU A 62 9.44 2.98 -1.20
CA LEU A 62 9.03 2.63 -2.55
C LEU A 62 10.23 2.70 -3.50
N GLN A 63 10.52 1.58 -4.15
CA GLN A 63 11.41 1.52 -5.30
C GLN A 63 10.59 1.66 -6.58
N THR A 64 11.01 2.57 -7.46
CA THR A 64 10.45 2.72 -8.80
C THR A 64 11.52 2.39 -9.82
N ARG A 65 11.19 1.50 -10.76
CA ARG A 65 12.07 1.11 -11.86
C ARG A 65 11.44 1.52 -13.18
N GLN A 66 12.19 2.26 -13.98
CA GLN A 66 11.74 2.75 -15.27
C GLN A 66 12.72 2.34 -16.38
N TRP A 67 12.19 1.79 -17.46
CA TRP A 67 12.99 1.41 -18.60
C TRP A 67 12.19 1.49 -19.89
N ASN A 68 12.90 1.81 -20.97
CA ASN A 68 12.33 1.77 -22.31
C ASN A 68 12.25 0.33 -22.78
N THR A 69 11.11 0.00 -23.36
CA THR A 69 10.88 -1.24 -24.10
C THR A 69 10.58 -0.90 -25.54
N ALA A 70 10.61 -1.90 -26.43
CA ALA A 70 10.17 -1.72 -27.81
C ALA A 70 8.72 -1.19 -27.93
N LYS A 71 7.92 -1.30 -26.86
CA LYS A 71 6.53 -0.84 -26.78
C LYS A 71 6.34 0.48 -26.03
N GLY A 72 7.43 1.14 -25.61
CA GLY A 72 7.41 2.40 -24.87
C GLY A 72 7.97 2.31 -23.45
N LEU A 73 7.76 3.38 -22.67
CA LEU A 73 8.25 3.52 -21.30
C LEU A 73 7.46 2.62 -20.35
N LYS A 74 8.15 1.68 -19.71
CA LYS A 74 7.58 0.83 -18.66
C LYS A 74 8.01 1.33 -17.30
N THR A 75 7.06 1.37 -16.36
CA THR A 75 7.29 1.74 -14.96
C THR A 75 6.82 0.61 -14.06
N GLU A 76 7.63 0.28 -13.06
CA GLU A 76 7.33 -0.71 -12.04
C GLU A 76 7.54 -0.11 -10.65
N HIS A 77 6.61 -0.38 -9.74
CA HIS A 77 6.64 0.08 -8.37
C HIS A 77 6.72 -1.12 -7.42
N GLU A 78 7.63 -1.05 -6.47
CA GLU A 78 7.78 -2.07 -5.44
C GLU A 78 7.93 -1.42 -4.07
N VAL A 79 7.13 -1.89 -3.12
CA VAL A 79 7.31 -1.56 -1.71
C VAL A 79 8.39 -2.48 -1.17
N ILE A 80 9.58 -1.94 -0.95
CA ILE A 80 10.73 -2.71 -0.44
C ILE A 80 10.63 -2.88 1.07
N LYS A 81 10.05 -1.90 1.76
CA LYS A 81 9.90 -1.91 3.21
C LYS A 81 8.66 -1.16 3.65
N VAL A 82 7.93 -1.71 4.61
CA VAL A 82 6.87 -1.00 5.33
C VAL A 82 7.45 -0.44 6.61
N ILE A 83 7.48 0.89 6.72
CA ILE A 83 8.04 1.63 7.86
C ILE A 83 7.00 1.66 8.99
N ARG A 84 5.75 1.99 8.65
CA ARG A 84 4.67 2.19 9.63
C ARG A 84 3.31 1.99 8.98
N GLN A 85 2.39 1.42 9.74
CA GLN A 85 0.96 1.42 9.42
C GLN A 85 0.23 2.43 10.30
N ILE A 86 -0.56 3.30 9.68
CA ILE A 86 -1.48 4.23 10.33
C ILE A 86 -2.89 3.70 10.09
N LYS A 87 -3.56 3.32 11.17
CA LYS A 87 -4.93 2.80 11.10
C LYS A 87 -5.90 3.91 10.74
N SER A 88 -6.80 3.63 9.80
CA SER A 88 -7.99 4.44 9.60
C SER A 88 -8.80 4.39 10.88
N SER A 89 -9.01 5.55 11.52
CA SER A 89 -9.97 5.67 12.60
C SER A 89 -11.34 5.31 12.02
N GLN A 90 -11.82 4.09 12.33
CA GLN A 90 -13.19 3.73 12.06
C GLN A 90 -14.08 4.81 12.69
N GLN A 91 -15.04 5.33 11.91
CA GLN A 91 -16.12 6.15 12.46
C GLN A 91 -16.66 5.40 13.68
N LEU A 92 -16.42 5.94 14.88
CA LEU A 92 -17.12 5.50 16.07
C LEU A 92 -18.62 5.65 15.76
N PRO A 93 -19.46 4.62 15.98
CA PRO A 93 -20.89 4.82 15.91
C PRO A 93 -21.24 5.95 16.87
N LEU A 94 -21.84 7.02 16.35
CA LEU A 94 -22.36 8.10 17.16
C LEU A 94 -23.32 7.48 18.18
N PRO A 95 -23.19 7.75 19.48
CA PRO A 95 -24.23 7.37 20.42
C PRO A 95 -25.51 8.10 19.97
N PHE A 96 -26.50 7.35 19.49
CA PHE A 96 -27.84 7.88 19.29
C PHE A 96 -28.41 8.15 20.68
N GLU A 97 -28.26 9.37 21.16
CA GLU A 97 -28.96 9.82 22.35
C GLU A 97 -30.45 9.93 21.97
N ASN A 98 -31.22 8.94 22.41
CA ASN A 98 -32.69 8.97 22.36
C ASN A 98 -33.14 10.16 23.21
N VAL A 99 -33.30 11.32 22.57
CA VAL A 99 -34.03 12.44 23.17
C VAL A 99 -35.51 12.02 23.15
N LYS A 100 -36.00 11.69 24.35
CA LYS A 100 -37.41 11.39 24.62
C LYS A 100 -38.31 12.59 24.34
#